data_AF-A0A2P7B639-F1
#
_entry.id   AF-A0A2P7B639-F1
#
_cell.length_a   1.000
_cell.length_b   1.000
_cell.length_c   1.000
_cell.angle_alpha   90.00
_cell.angle_beta   90.00
_cell.angle_gamma   90.00
#
_symmetry.space_group_name_H-M   'P 1'
#
loop_
_entity.id
_entity.type
_entity.pdbx_description
1 polymer ?
#
loop_
_entity_poly.entity_id
_entity_poly.type
_entity_poly.pdbx_seq_one_letter_code
_entity_poly.pdbx_strand_id
1 'polypeptide(L)' 'MYILENWPEGTGPKTTTAKAILLKCLAGECSAAVARVAFVEAAREAGIYIETTPRPPPTGKLGPSWGKRKPARSRMT' A
#
# COMPACT_ATOMS: atom_id res chain seq x y z
N MET A 1 -5.10 -5.20 -16.73
CA MET A 1 -4.52 -4.46 -15.57
C MET A 1 -4.89 -3.00 -15.73
N TYR A 2 -5.55 -2.35 -14.76
CA TYR A 2 -6.24 -1.06 -14.98
C TYR A 2 -5.37 0.02 -15.66
N ILE A 3 -4.10 0.14 -15.26
CA ILE A 3 -3.12 1.10 -15.81
C ILE A 3 -2.78 0.91 -17.30
N LEU A 4 -3.15 -0.22 -17.91
CA LEU A 4 -2.93 -0.51 -19.33
C LEU A 4 -4.16 -0.24 -20.18
N GLU A 5 -5.35 -0.36 -19.61
CA GLU A 5 -6.62 -0.38 -20.36
C GLU A 5 -7.43 0.92 -20.17
N ASN A 6 -7.38 1.52 -18.98
CA ASN A 6 -8.29 2.59 -18.58
C ASN A 6 -7.54 3.84 -18.07
N TRP A 7 -6.26 3.97 -18.38
CA TRP A 7 -5.47 5.13 -17.98
C TRP A 7 -5.68 6.28 -18.99
N PRO A 8 -5.88 7.53 -18.56
CA PRO A 8 -6.11 8.65 -19.46
C PRO A 8 -4.92 8.86 -20.41
N GLU A 9 -5.21 9.24 -21.66
CA GLU A 9 -4.19 9.58 -22.65
C GLU A 9 -3.49 10.90 -22.26
N GLY A 10 -2.22 10.77 -21.87
CA GLY A 10 -1.46 11.85 -21.23
C GLY A 10 -0.45 11.25 -20.25
N THR A 11 0.44 10.40 -20.77
CA THR A 11 1.33 9.58 -19.95
C THR A 11 2.43 10.45 -19.33
N GLY A 12 2.25 10.85 -18.07
CA GLY A 12 3.30 11.48 -17.27
C GLY A 12 4.43 10.49 -16.90
N PRO A 13 5.63 10.98 -16.56
CA PRO A 13 6.79 10.14 -16.23
C PRO A 13 6.54 9.18 -15.06
N LYS A 14 5.62 9.51 -14.13
CA LYS A 14 5.28 8.60 -13.02
C LYS A 14 4.45 7.41 -13.49
N THR A 15 3.69 7.54 -14.58
CA THR A 15 2.91 6.42 -15.14
C THR A 15 3.82 5.33 -15.69
N THR A 16 4.88 5.70 -16.41
CA THR A 16 5.90 4.75 -16.90
C THR A 16 6.61 4.06 -15.74
N THR A 17 6.99 4.84 -14.72
CA THR A 17 7.63 4.33 -13.51
C THR A 17 6.71 3.37 -12.75
N ALA A 18 5.42 3.71 -12.61
CA ALA A 18 4.43 2.86 -11.96
C ALA A 18 4.25 1.53 -12.70
N LYS A 19 4.17 1.54 -14.04
CA LYS A 19 4.12 0.30 -14.84
C LYS A 19 5.33 -0.60 -14.57
N ALA A 20 6.54 -0.04 -14.54
CA ALA A 20 7.76 -0.81 -14.26
C ALA A 20 7.76 -1.41 -12.84
N ILE A 21 7.37 -0.63 -11.82
CA ILE A 21 7.32 -1.11 -10.44
C ILE A 21 6.25 -2.18 -10.26
N LEU A 22 5.09 -2.03 -10.90
CA LEU A 22 4.02 -3.02 -10.84
C LEU A 22 4.45 -4.35 -11.47
N LEU A 23 5.18 -4.31 -12.59
CA LEU A 23 5.77 -5.51 -13.19
C LEU A 23 6.78 -6.19 -12.25
N LYS A 24 7.67 -5.42 -11.62
CA LYS A 24 8.60 -5.94 -10.61
C LYS A 24 7.88 -6.58 -9.41
N CYS A 25 6.76 -5.98 -8.98
CA CYS A 25 5.95 -6.54 -7.90
C CYS A 25 5.33 -7.89 -8.28
N LEU A 26 4.87 -8.03 -9.54
CA LEU A 26 4.35 -9.32 -10.05
C LEU A 26 5.44 -10.38 -10.15
N ALA A 27 6.67 -9.98 -10.47
CA ALA A 27 7.85 -10.85 -10.44
C ALA A 27 8.34 -11.20 -9.02
N GLY A 28 7.74 -10.63 -7.97
CA GLY A 28 8.15 -10.85 -6.58
C GLY A 28 9.39 -10.05 -6.15
N GLU A 29 9.86 -9.12 -6.97
CA GLU A 29 11.07 -8.32 -6.71
C GLU A 29 10.83 -7.14 -5.75
N CYS A 30 9.57 -6.74 -5.54
CA CYS A 30 9.22 -5.69 -4.60
C CYS A 30 7.89 -5.99 -3.87
N SER A 31 7.66 -5.29 -2.76
CA SER A 31 6.46 -5.47 -1.95
C SER A 31 5.25 -4.76 -2.56
N ALA A 32 4.06 -5.28 -2.27
CA ALA A 32 2.80 -4.65 -2.68
C ALA A 32 2.65 -3.21 -2.13
N ALA A 33 3.30 -2.88 -1.01
CA ALA A 33 3.30 -1.53 -0.46
C ALA A 33 4.04 -0.55 -1.39
N VAL A 34 5.20 -0.95 -1.92
CA VAL A 34 5.98 -0.13 -2.87
C VAL A 34 5.20 0.08 -4.16
N ALA A 35 4.58 -0.99 -4.69
CA ALA A 35 3.75 -0.92 -5.88
C ALA A 35 2.53 0.00 -5.71
N ARG A 36 1.89 -0.02 -4.54
CA ARG A 36 0.77 0.88 -4.21
C ARG A 36 1.19 2.35 -4.21
N VAL A 37 2.33 2.68 -3.61
CA VAL A 37 2.83 4.07 -3.59
C VAL A 37 3.07 4.57 -5.02
N ALA A 38 3.74 3.78 -5.85
CA ALA A 38 3.99 4.15 -7.24
C ALA A 38 2.68 4.37 -8.03
N PHE A 39 1.69 3.49 -7.84
CA PHE A 39 0.39 3.61 -8.48
C PHE A 39 -0.37 4.88 -8.03
N VAL A 40 -0.40 5.17 -6.73
CA VAL A 40 -1.06 6.37 -6.19
C VAL A 40 -0.40 7.64 -6.69
N GLU A 41 0.93 7.68 -6.74
CA GLU A 41 1.67 8.83 -7.25
C GLU A 41 1.43 9.08 -8.74
N ALA A 42 1.32 8.01 -9.54
CA ALA A 42 0.90 8.11 -10.93
C ALA A 42 -0.55 8.61 -11.06
N ALA A 43 -1.48 8.11 -10.24
CA ALA A 43 -2.88 8.52 -10.27
C ALA A 43 -3.05 10.00 -9.88
N ARG A 44 -2.23 10.50 -8.94
CA ARG A 44 -2.18 11.92 -8.56
C ARG A 44 -1.68 12.79 -9.71
N GLU A 45 -0.62 12.38 -10.39
CA GLU A 45 -0.09 13.10 -11.57
C GLU A 45 -1.10 13.13 -12.71
N ALA A 46 -1.82 12.03 -12.94
CA ALA A 46 -2.86 11.96 -13.95
C ALA A 46 -4.19 12.64 -13.54
N GLY A 47 -4.29 13.20 -12.33
CA GLY A 47 -5.50 13.88 -11.85
C GLY A 47 -6.70 12.95 -11.61
N ILE A 48 -6.49 11.64 -11.53
CA ILE A 48 -7.55 10.63 -11.35
C ILE A 48 -7.58 10.03 -9.93
N TYR A 49 -6.71 10.52 -9.04
CA TYR A 49 -6.69 10.06 -7.66
C TYR A 49 -7.91 10.57 -6.87
N ILE A 50 -8.69 9.63 -6.34
CA ILE A 50 -9.80 9.91 -5.44
C ILE A 50 -9.32 9.73 -4.02
N GLU A 51 -9.41 10.79 -3.21
CA GLU A 51 -9.04 10.73 -1.81
C GLU A 51 -10.03 9.83 -1.05
N THR A 52 -9.51 8.77 -0.44
CA THR A 52 -10.33 7.84 0.31
C THR A 52 -10.63 8.42 1.68
N THR A 53 -11.89 8.40 2.10
CA THR A 53 -12.26 8.76 3.46
C THR A 53 -11.52 7.87 4.46
N PRO A 54 -10.96 8.45 5.54
CA PRO A 54 -10.35 7.66 6.61
C PRO A 54 -11.34 6.62 7.10
N ARG A 55 -10.88 5.38 7.28
CA ARG A 55 -11.72 4.35 7.88
C ARG A 55 -12.17 4.86 9.26
N PRO A 56 -13.48 4.86 9.55
CA PRO A 56 -13.95 5.22 10.89
C PRO A 56 -13.32 4.28 11.93
N PRO A 57 -13.15 4.74 13.18
CA PRO A 57 -12.62 3.92 14.25
C PRO A 57 -13.34 2.56 14.30
N PRO A 58 -12.64 1.44 14.53
CA PRO A 58 -13.27 0.14 14.65
C PRO A 58 -14.37 0.19 15.73
N THR A 59 -15.62 -0.03 15.34
CA THR A 59 -16.78 -0.06 16.26
C THR A 59 -16.95 -1.41 16.97
N GLY A 60 -16.07 -2.39 16.69
CA GLY A 60 -16.06 -3.68 17.36
C GLY A 60 -15.50 -3.57 18.78
N LYS A 61 -16.11 -4.28 19.74
CA LYS A 61 -15.51 -4.54 21.05
C LYS A 61 -14.09 -5.06 20.81
N LEU A 62 -13.08 -4.39 21.36
CA LEU A 62 -11.70 -4.86 21.34
C LEU A 62 -11.71 -6.31 21.87
N GLY A 63 -11.54 -7.28 20.97
CA GLY A 63 -11.37 -8.67 21.35
C GLY A 63 -10.18 -8.80 22.31
N PRO A 64 -10.05 -9.93 23.02
CA PRO A 64 -8.97 -10.12 23.99
C PRO A 64 -7.64 -9.76 23.34
N SER A 65 -6.92 -8.83 23.96
CA SER A 65 -5.62 -8.33 23.51
C SER A 65 -4.65 -9.49 23.29
N TRP A 66 -4.54 -9.96 22.04
CA TRP A 66 -3.46 -10.83 21.60
C TRP A 66 -2.18 -10.00 21.60
N GLY A 67 -1.53 -9.85 22.75
CA GLY A 67 -0.31 -9.05 22.83
C GLY A 67 0.37 -8.86 24.19
N LYS A 68 -0.25 -9.15 25.34
CA LYS A 68 0.45 -8.99 26.63
C LYS A 68 1.27 -10.23 27.02
N ARG A 69 2.36 -10.53 26.31
CA ARG A 69 3.45 -11.32 26.90
C ARG A 69 4.27 -10.39 27.78
N LYS A 70 4.15 -10.54 29.10
CA LYS A 70 5.06 -9.92 30.08
C LYS A 70 6.48 -10.47 29.82
N PRO A 71 7.54 -9.65 29.82
CA PRO A 71 8.90 -10.19 29.89
C PRO A 71 9.08 -10.80 31.28
N ALA A 72 9.22 -12.13 31.35
CA ALA A 72 9.72 -12.78 32.55
C ALA A 72 11.20 -12.37 32.70
N ARG A 73 11.47 -11.63 33.77
CA ARG A 73 12.78 -11.12 34.17
C ARG A 73 13.77 -12.29 34.24
N SER A 74 14.84 -12.23 33.47
CA SER A 74 15.99 -13.15 33.62
C SER A 74 16.49 -13.06 35.05
N ARG A 75 16.51 -14.18 35.76
CA ARG A 75 17.22 -14.31 37.03
C ARG A 75 18.42 -15.21 36.75
N MET A 76 19.58 -14.58 36.65
CA MET A 76 20.86 -15.20 36.90
C MET A 76 20.85 -15.83 38.29
N THR A 77 21.17 -17.12 38.35
CA THR A 77 21.87 -17.79 39.45
C THR A 77 22.70 -18.89 38.82
#